data_AF-A0A3L7X9E5-F1
#
_entry.id   AF-A0A3L7X9E5-F1
#
_cell.length_a   1.000
_cell.length_b   1.000
_cell.length_c   1.000
_cell.angle_alpha   90.00
_cell.angle_beta   90.00
_cell.angle_gamma   90.00
#
_symmetry.space_group_name_H-M   'P 1'
#
loop_
_entity.id
_entity.type
_entity.pdbx_description
1 polymer ?
#
loop_
_entity_poly.entity_id
_entity_poly.type
_entity_poly.pdbx_seq_one_letter_code
_entity_poly.pdbx_strand_id
1 'polypeptide(L)'
;MAEDEDGRADRTDPVTPRELLRGALVDDADPRFPRWLPLPGALLAIGWAGYQAAAMDAGFLPTLLWPGLAILALVTVATWFGWQLEID
;
A
#
# COMPACT_ATOMS: atom_id res chain seq x y z
N MET A 1 8.34 -44.95 -26.05
CA MET A 1 8.31 -43.64 -26.72
C MET A 1 8.06 -42.64 -25.63
N ALA A 2 9.07 -41.84 -25.34
CA ALA A 2 9.08 -40.86 -24.27
C ALA A 2 8.51 -39.52 -24.76
N GLU A 3 8.10 -38.70 -23.78
CA GLU A 3 8.03 -37.23 -23.80
C GLU A 3 6.99 -36.57 -24.72
N ASP A 4 5.87 -36.20 -24.11
CA ASP A 4 5.28 -34.87 -24.31
C ASP A 4 5.15 -34.23 -22.92
N GLU A 5 6.30 -33.90 -22.31
CA GLU A 5 6.35 -32.90 -21.24
C GLU A 5 6.16 -31.53 -21.91
N ASP A 6 4.90 -31.20 -22.18
CA ASP A 6 4.52 -29.94 -22.78
C ASP A 6 4.80 -28.85 -21.73
N GLY A 7 5.95 -28.22 -21.92
CA GLY A 7 6.55 -27.25 -21.02
C GLY A 7 5.54 -26.21 -20.60
N ARG A 8 5.19 -26.22 -19.31
CA ARG A 8 4.67 -25.04 -18.64
C ARG A 8 5.79 -24.01 -18.66
N ALA A 9 5.86 -23.26 -19.76
CA ALA A 9 6.68 -22.09 -19.89
C ALA A 9 6.32 -21.17 -18.72
N ASP A 10 7.15 -21.24 -17.69
CA ASP A 10 7.20 -20.31 -16.58
C ASP A 10 7.52 -18.95 -17.19
N ARG A 11 6.46 -18.24 -17.58
CA ARG A 11 6.54 -16.98 -18.31
C ARG A 11 6.99 -15.92 -17.32
N THR A 12 8.30 -15.85 -17.12
CA THR A 12 9.03 -14.82 -16.38
C THR A 12 9.05 -13.52 -17.18
N ASP A 13 7.87 -13.05 -17.62
CA ASP A 13 7.73 -11.70 -18.14
C ASP A 13 7.96 -10.71 -16.97
N PRO A 14 8.73 -9.63 -17.16
CA PRO A 14 8.95 -8.65 -16.10
C PRO A 14 7.62 -8.00 -15.74
N VAL A 15 7.12 -8.34 -14.55
CA VAL A 15 5.84 -7.82 -14.06
C VAL A 15 5.93 -6.29 -13.98
N THR A 16 5.18 -5.59 -14.83
CA THR A 16 5.20 -4.12 -14.78
C THR A 16 4.40 -3.60 -13.57
N PRO A 17 4.73 -2.42 -13.03
CA PRO A 17 3.96 -1.79 -11.97
C PRO A 17 2.47 -1.65 -12.31
N ARG A 18 2.15 -1.51 -13.61
CA ARG A 18 0.79 -1.46 -14.13
C ARG A 18 0.07 -2.81 -14.02
N GLU A 19 0.77 -3.91 -14.26
CA GLU A 19 0.23 -5.26 -14.13
C GLU A 19 0.04 -5.65 -12.67
N LEU A 20 0.94 -5.22 -11.77
CA LEU A 20 0.74 -5.31 -10.33
C LEU A 20 -0.48 -4.50 -9.86
N LEU A 21 -0.62 -3.25 -10.32
CA LEU A 21 -1.79 -2.43 -10.00
C LEU A 21 -3.08 -3.07 -10.53
N ARG A 22 -3.03 -3.63 -11.74
CA ARG A 22 -4.20 -4.26 -12.37
C ARG A 22 -4.56 -5.55 -11.68
N GLY A 23 -3.59 -6.40 -11.34
CA GLY A 23 -3.80 -7.62 -10.56
C GLY A 23 -4.40 -7.26 -9.22
N ALA A 24 -3.79 -6.36 -8.46
CA ALA A 24 -4.26 -6.03 -7.11
C ALA A 24 -5.58 -5.22 -7.06
N LEU A 25 -5.98 -4.54 -8.15
CA LEU A 25 -7.31 -3.91 -8.28
C LEU A 25 -8.38 -4.84 -8.89
N VAL A 26 -7.98 -5.93 -9.56
CA VAL A 26 -8.88 -6.91 -10.20
C VAL A 26 -9.08 -8.15 -9.33
N ASP A 27 -8.04 -8.60 -8.60
CA ASP A 27 -8.08 -9.57 -7.50
C ASP A 27 -8.47 -8.88 -6.19
N ASP A 28 -9.64 -8.26 -6.20
CA ASP A 28 -10.36 -7.79 -5.02
C ASP A 28 -10.92 -9.01 -4.22
N ALA A 29 -10.11 -10.08 -4.10
CA ALA A 29 -10.50 -11.42 -3.70
C ALA A 29 -10.43 -11.66 -2.18
N ASP A 30 -10.15 -10.63 -1.37
CA ASP A 30 -10.51 -10.65 0.04
C ASP A 30 -11.44 -9.48 0.40
N PRO A 31 -12.75 -9.71 0.62
CA PRO A 31 -13.72 -8.68 0.95
C PRO A 31 -13.47 -8.00 2.32
N ARG A 32 -12.42 -8.39 3.04
CA ARG A 32 -12.06 -7.82 4.34
C ARG A 32 -10.83 -6.96 4.20
N PHE A 33 -11.02 -5.73 3.72
CA PHE A 33 -10.01 -4.68 3.91
C PHE A 33 -9.62 -4.66 5.40
N PRO A 34 -8.38 -5.03 5.78
CA PRO A 34 -8.03 -5.19 7.18
C PRO A 34 -8.21 -3.84 7.88
N ARG A 35 -9.05 -3.79 8.91
CA ARG A 35 -9.33 -2.53 9.65
C ARG A 35 -8.08 -1.93 10.30
N TRP A 36 -7.01 -2.72 10.41
CA TRP A 36 -5.70 -2.32 10.92
C TRP A 36 -4.78 -1.69 9.87
N LEU A 37 -5.12 -1.80 8.59
CA LEU A 37 -4.30 -1.30 7.48
C LEU A 37 -4.12 0.24 7.47
N PRO A 38 -5.12 1.07 7.82
CA PRO A 38 -4.93 2.51 7.89
C PRO A 38 -4.27 3.01 9.19
N LEU A 39 -4.12 2.17 10.22
CA LEU A 39 -3.51 2.56 11.51
C LEU A 39 -2.10 3.14 11.38
N PRO A 40 -1.14 2.51 10.66
CA PRO A 40 0.20 3.07 10.51
C PRO A 40 0.18 4.45 9.85
N GLY A 41 -0.67 4.65 8.84
CA GLY A 41 -0.83 5.96 8.19
C GLY A 41 -1.44 7.02 9.12
N ALA A 42 -2.42 6.63 9.94
CA ALA A 42 -3.04 7.53 10.90
C ALA A 42 -2.08 7.96 12.01
N LEU A 43 -1.30 7.01 12.55
CA LEU A 43 -0.26 7.30 13.55
C LEU A 43 0.80 8.24 12.99
N LEU A 44 1.25 8.01 11.76
CA LEU A 44 2.27 8.86 11.15
C LEU A 44 1.73 10.26 10.84
N ALA A 45 0.49 10.38 10.34
CA ALA A 45 -0.14 11.66 10.08
C ALA A 45 -0.34 12.49 11.37
N ILE A 46 -0.80 11.86 12.45
CA ILE A 46 -0.96 12.51 13.76
C ILE A 46 0.39 12.91 14.34
N GLY A 47 1.38 12.01 14.29
CA GLY A 47 2.74 12.29 14.75
C GLY A 47 3.39 13.45 14.00
N TRP A 48 3.21 13.50 12.67
CA TRP A 48 3.69 14.60 11.84
C TRP A 48 3.02 15.93 12.17
N ALA A 49 1.69 15.94 12.29
CA ALA A 49 0.95 17.14 12.67
C ALA A 49 1.35 17.64 14.07
N GLY A 50 1.57 16.71 15.02
CA GLY A 50 2.05 17.02 16.37
C GLY A 50 3.47 17.60 16.37
N TYR A 51 4.38 17.01 15.59
CA TYR A 51 5.74 17.53 15.42
C TYR A 51 5.74 18.93 14.82
N GLN A 52 4.98 19.16 13.74
CA GLN A 52 4.90 20.47 13.11
C GLN A 52 4.31 21.54 14.04
N ALA A 53 3.32 21.17 14.86
CA ALA A 53 2.76 22.09 15.85
C ALA A 53 3.74 22.40 16.98
N ALA A 54 4.48 21.41 17.48
CA ALA A 54 5.40 21.59 18.60
C ALA A 54 6.74 22.23 18.20
N ALA A 55 7.26 21.92 17.00
CA ALA A 55 8.61 22.31 16.58
C ALA A 55 8.64 23.48 15.60
N MET A 56 7.57 23.70 14.83
CA MET A 56 7.54 24.68 13.73
C MET A 56 6.46 25.76 13.91
N ASP A 57 5.76 25.77 15.05
CA ASP A 57 4.64 26.69 15.35
C ASP A 57 3.54 26.69 14.27
N ALA A 58 3.40 25.55 13.58
CA ALA A 58 2.37 25.34 12.56
C ALA A 58 1.05 24.89 13.19
N GLY A 59 -0.08 25.18 12.54
CA GLY A 59 -1.37 24.72 13.04
C GLY A 59 -1.51 23.18 12.98
N PHE A 60 -1.89 22.54 14.08
CA PHE A 60 -2.10 21.08 14.12
C PHE A 60 -3.20 20.61 13.16
N LEU A 61 -4.42 21.16 13.28
CA LEU A 61 -5.56 20.83 12.41
C LEU A 61 -5.27 21.05 10.91
N PRO A 62 -4.75 22.22 10.48
CA PRO A 62 -4.45 22.42 9.06
C PRO A 62 -3.37 21.45 8.58
N THR A 63 -2.33 21.17 9.38
CA THR A 63 -1.28 20.18 9.04
C THR A 63 -1.83 18.75 8.97
N LEU A 64 -2.78 18.40 9.84
CA LEU A 64 -3.43 17.09 9.85
C LEU A 64 -4.31 16.88 8.61
N LEU A 65 -5.04 17.93 8.19
CA LEU A 65 -5.81 17.90 6.95
C LEU A 65 -4.91 17.89 5.73
N TRP A 66 -3.90 18.78 5.70
CA TRP A 66 -2.90 18.85 4.65
C TRP A 66 -1.55 19.30 5.21
N PRO A 67 -0.49 18.49 5.14
CA PRO A 67 -0.32 17.28 4.32
C PRO A 67 -0.72 15.94 4.97
N GLY A 68 -1.29 15.92 6.18
CA GLY A 68 -1.54 14.68 6.93
C GLY A 68 -2.42 13.65 6.21
N LEU A 69 -3.44 14.07 5.44
CA LEU A 69 -4.23 13.15 4.60
C LEU A 69 -3.38 12.48 3.50
N ALA A 70 -2.40 13.20 2.93
CA ALA A 70 -1.50 12.62 1.93
C ALA A 70 -0.58 11.56 2.55
N ILE A 71 -0.09 11.81 3.78
CA ILE A 71 0.69 10.83 4.54
C ILE A 71 -0.15 9.58 4.82
N LEU A 72 -1.38 9.74 5.31
CA LEU A 72 -2.30 8.63 5.55
C LEU A 72 -2.51 7.79 4.29
N ALA A 73 -2.83 8.43 3.16
CA ALA A 73 -3.09 7.74 1.90
C ALA A 73 -1.84 6.97 1.40
N LEU A 74 -0.68 7.63 1.36
CA LEU A 74 0.56 7.02 0.88
C LEU A 74 1.00 5.85 1.76
N VAL A 75 0.95 6.00 3.07
CA VAL A 75 1.32 4.93 4.00
C VAL A 75 0.33 3.78 3.90
N THR A 76 -0.97 4.05 3.80
CA THR A 76 -1.98 2.99 3.64
C THR A 76 -1.73 2.20 2.35
N VAL A 77 -1.44 2.88 1.24
CA VAL A 77 -1.10 2.23 -0.03
C VAL A 77 0.20 1.43 0.10
N ALA A 78 1.24 1.97 0.73
CA ALA A 78 2.50 1.27 0.93
C ALA A 78 2.35 0.03 1.83
N THR A 79 1.60 0.14 2.93
CA THR A 79 1.26 -0.97 3.81
C THR A 79 0.43 -2.02 3.07
N TRP A 80 -0.48 -1.61 2.19
CA TRP A 80 -1.27 -2.52 1.38
C TRP A 80 -0.42 -3.29 0.38
N PHE A 81 0.50 -2.62 -0.32
CA PHE A 81 1.46 -3.30 -1.19
C PHE A 81 2.36 -4.27 -0.42
N GLY A 82 2.83 -3.88 0.76
CA GLY A 82 3.61 -4.78 1.63
C GLY A 82 2.82 -6.03 2.03
N TRP A 83 1.53 -5.88 2.33
CA TRP A 83 0.64 -6.99 2.66
C TRP A 83 0.38 -7.91 1.44
N GLN A 84 0.18 -7.35 0.24
CA GLN A 84 0.02 -8.13 -0.99
C GLN A 84 1.26 -8.98 -1.30
N LEU A 85 2.47 -8.48 -1.05
CA LEU A 85 3.72 -9.22 -1.25
C LEU A 85 3.94 -10.39 -0.28
N GLU A 86 3.22 -10.44 0.84
CA GLU A 86 3.32 -11.54 1.82
C GLU A 86 2.32 -12.68 1.50
N ILE A 87 1.30 -12.39 0.70
CA ILE A 87 0.23 -13.34 0.34
C ILE A 87 0.54 -14.13 -0.94
N ASP A 88 1.40 -13.59 -1.80
CA ASP A 88 1.89 -14.21 -3.05
C ASP A 88 3.15 -15.06 -2.80
#